data_AF-A0A518U556-F1
#
_entry.id   AF-A0A518U556-F1
#
_cell.length_a   1.000
_cell.length_b   1.000
_cell.length_c   1.000
_cell.angle_alpha   90.00
_cell.angle_beta   90.00
_cell.angle_gamma   90.00
#
_symmetry.space_group_name_H-M   'P 1'
#
loop_
_entity.id
_entity.type
_entity.pdbx_description
1 polymer ?
#
loop_
_entity_poly.entity_id
_entity_poly.type
_entity_poly.pdbx_seq_one_letter_code
_entity_poly.pdbx_strand_id
1 'polypeptide(L)'
;MIENSKTKSIVNDMKSIQAAYNGYIDRYNTPPGDEALTTFQARGWPNTVGSAASNGILTAPIGATFTNAAGENQVFWQALRASGLLSGDPTAVGTAALPRHRANGALGIATGQVYGLTGAFVCASNLSSKQAAAVDTLIDGPLPANNIGNNIGNLRGATGVAPLAPTALVPGGATYDETIATTWTVCMKIG
;
A
#
# COMPACT_ATOMS: atom_id res chain seq x y z
N MET A 1 10.83 19.13 -14.19
CA MET A 1 9.77 18.35 -14.86
C MET A 1 9.80 16.86 -14.48
N ILE A 2 10.97 16.23 -14.40
CA ILE A 2 11.13 14.80 -14.07
C ILE A 2 10.61 14.42 -12.66
N GLU A 3 10.84 15.23 -11.64
CA GLU A 3 10.35 14.89 -10.28
C GLU A 3 8.81 14.92 -10.20
N ASN A 4 8.16 15.84 -10.90
CA ASN A 4 6.70 15.90 -10.94
C ASN A 4 6.10 14.68 -11.67
N SER A 5 6.73 14.20 -12.74
CA SER A 5 6.27 12.98 -13.42
C SER A 5 6.46 11.73 -12.57
N LYS A 6 7.53 11.63 -11.76
CA LYS A 6 7.71 10.54 -10.79
C LYS A 6 6.61 10.54 -9.72
N THR A 7 6.34 11.69 -9.09
CA THR A 7 5.28 11.82 -8.07
C THR A 7 3.91 11.44 -8.64
N LYS A 8 3.56 11.93 -9.84
CA LYS A 8 2.30 11.55 -10.50
C LYS A 8 2.22 10.06 -10.79
N SER A 9 3.33 9.42 -11.19
CA SER A 9 3.37 7.97 -11.36
C SER A 9 3.08 7.24 -10.06
N ILE A 10 3.65 7.66 -8.93
CA ILE A 10 3.41 7.04 -7.61
C ILE A 10 1.93 7.13 -7.23
N VAL A 11 1.33 8.32 -7.38
CA VAL A 11 -0.10 8.52 -7.10
C VAL A 11 -0.96 7.63 -8.00
N ASN A 12 -0.62 7.51 -9.28
CA ASN A 12 -1.33 6.63 -10.20
C ASN A 12 -1.18 5.16 -9.82
N ASP A 13 0.01 4.71 -9.40
CA ASP A 13 0.24 3.34 -8.95
C ASP A 13 -0.62 3.04 -7.70
N MET A 14 -0.66 3.94 -6.71
CA MET A 14 -1.50 3.79 -5.51
C MET A 14 -3.00 3.75 -5.85
N LYS A 15 -3.47 4.64 -6.73
CA LYS A 15 -4.88 4.66 -7.19
C LYS A 15 -5.23 3.42 -8.02
N SER A 16 -4.29 2.89 -8.82
CA SER A 16 -4.51 1.64 -9.55
C SER A 16 -4.66 0.44 -8.63
N ILE A 17 -3.92 0.39 -7.52
CA ILE A 17 -4.05 -0.66 -6.50
C ILE A 17 -5.40 -0.55 -5.79
N GLN A 18 -5.84 0.67 -5.47
CA GLN A 18 -7.18 0.90 -4.91
C GLN A 18 -8.28 0.41 -5.88
N ALA A 19 -8.16 0.75 -7.17
CA ALA A 19 -9.12 0.29 -8.18
C ALA A 19 -9.10 -1.24 -8.32
N ALA A 20 -7.93 -1.87 -8.30
CA ALA A 20 -7.79 -3.32 -8.34
C ALA A 20 -8.40 -4.00 -7.11
N TYR A 21 -8.21 -3.43 -5.91
CA TYR A 21 -8.82 -3.90 -4.67
C TYR A 21 -10.36 -3.86 -4.74
N ASN A 22 -10.93 -2.71 -5.12
CA ASN A 22 -12.38 -2.57 -5.23
C ASN A 22 -12.95 -3.46 -6.34
N GLY A 23 -12.30 -3.52 -7.50
CA GLY A 23 -12.72 -4.40 -8.59
C GLY A 23 -12.66 -5.89 -8.23
N TYR A 24 -11.75 -6.28 -7.33
CA TYR A 24 -11.70 -7.64 -6.81
C TYR A 24 -12.90 -7.93 -5.90
N ILE A 25 -13.22 -7.00 -4.99
CA ILE A 25 -14.39 -7.11 -4.12
C ILE A 25 -15.67 -7.17 -4.95
N ASP A 26 -15.83 -6.30 -5.95
CA ASP A 26 -17.02 -6.28 -6.80
C ASP A 26 -17.18 -7.59 -7.59
N ARG A 27 -16.08 -8.21 -8.02
CA ARG A 27 -16.09 -9.43 -8.82
C ARG A 27 -16.28 -10.71 -7.98
N TYR A 28 -15.72 -10.75 -6.78
CA TYR A 28 -15.64 -11.97 -5.96
C TYR A 28 -16.35 -11.88 -4.61
N ASN A 29 -16.89 -10.71 -4.24
CA ASN A 29 -17.56 -10.43 -2.97
C ASN A 29 -16.72 -10.77 -1.73
N THR A 30 -15.39 -10.68 -1.84
CA THR A 30 -14.46 -10.96 -0.75
C THR A 30 -13.18 -10.15 -0.91
N PRO A 31 -12.49 -9.76 0.18
CA PRO A 31 -11.20 -9.11 0.09
C PRO A 31 -10.15 -10.00 -0.61
N PRO A 32 -9.32 -9.44 -1.50
CA PRO A 32 -8.20 -10.19 -2.09
C PRO A 32 -7.23 -10.61 -0.98
N GLY A 33 -6.87 -11.89 -0.95
CA GLY A 33 -5.96 -12.43 0.06
C GLY A 33 -6.63 -13.27 1.15
N ASP A 34 -7.94 -13.10 1.37
CA ASP A 34 -8.70 -13.83 2.40
C ASP A 34 -9.17 -15.22 1.92
N GLU A 35 -9.21 -15.49 0.62
CA GLU A 35 -9.80 -16.74 0.14
C GLU A 35 -8.96 -17.99 0.41
N ALA A 36 -9.64 -19.13 0.58
CA ALA A 36 -8.99 -20.41 0.78
C ALA A 36 -8.31 -20.89 -0.51
N LEU A 37 -7.28 -21.74 -0.37
CA LEU A 37 -6.53 -22.32 -1.49
C LEU A 37 -7.45 -23.06 -2.47
N THR A 38 -8.47 -23.74 -1.96
CA THR A 38 -9.44 -24.47 -2.79
C THR A 38 -10.24 -23.54 -3.71
N THR A 39 -10.56 -22.32 -3.27
CA THR A 39 -11.22 -21.31 -4.10
C THR A 39 -10.32 -20.85 -5.24
N PHE A 40 -9.03 -20.64 -4.95
CA PHE A 40 -8.03 -20.31 -5.97
C PHE A 40 -7.86 -21.43 -7.00
N GLN A 41 -7.79 -22.67 -6.55
CA GLN A 41 -7.69 -23.85 -7.43
C GLN A 41 -8.94 -24.03 -8.30
N ALA A 42 -10.14 -23.79 -7.74
CA ALA A 42 -11.39 -23.85 -8.48
C ALA A 42 -11.47 -22.81 -9.63
N ARG A 43 -10.74 -21.69 -9.51
CA ARG A 43 -10.59 -20.68 -10.56
C ARG A 43 -9.52 -21.03 -11.61
N GLY A 44 -8.77 -22.12 -11.39
CA GLY A 44 -7.64 -22.50 -12.23
C GLY A 44 -6.42 -21.60 -12.07
N TRP A 45 -6.29 -20.88 -10.96
CA TRP A 45 -5.15 -19.99 -10.72
C TRP A 45 -3.93 -20.76 -10.22
N PRO A 46 -2.73 -20.50 -10.77
CA PRO A 46 -1.54 -21.30 -10.50
C PRO A 46 -0.99 -21.04 -9.10
N ASN A 47 -0.72 -22.11 -8.33
CA ASN A 47 0.11 -22.16 -7.11
C ASN A 47 0.07 -20.91 -6.20
N THR A 48 -1.09 -20.32 -6.01
CA THR A 48 -1.30 -19.23 -5.06
C THR A 48 -1.53 -19.83 -3.68
N VAL A 49 -0.88 -19.29 -2.64
CA VAL A 49 -1.17 -19.73 -1.27
C VAL A 49 -2.54 -19.15 -0.91
N GLY A 50 -3.45 -19.91 -0.31
CA GLY A 50 -4.71 -19.36 0.20
C GLY A 50 -4.54 -18.82 1.62
N SER A 51 -5.52 -18.04 2.10
CA SER A 51 -5.65 -17.79 3.53
C SER A 51 -5.96 -19.10 4.26
N ALA A 52 -5.42 -19.23 5.47
CA ALA A 52 -5.85 -20.26 6.42
C ALA A 52 -7.12 -19.87 7.18
N ALA A 53 -7.45 -18.57 7.23
CA ALA A 53 -8.58 -18.04 8.02
C ALA A 53 -9.87 -17.99 7.20
N SER A 54 -9.84 -17.39 6.00
CA SER A 54 -11.02 -17.21 5.13
C SER A 54 -12.26 -16.74 5.88
N ASN A 55 -12.09 -15.63 6.60
CA ASN A 55 -13.07 -15.07 7.53
C ASN A 55 -13.65 -13.74 7.04
N GLY A 56 -13.37 -13.33 5.80
CA GLY A 56 -13.81 -12.07 5.22
C GLY A 56 -12.98 -10.87 5.65
N ILE A 57 -11.84 -11.07 6.30
CA ILE A 57 -11.01 -9.99 6.85
C ILE A 57 -9.60 -10.09 6.29
N LEU A 58 -9.20 -9.11 5.49
CA LEU A 58 -7.82 -8.98 5.04
C LEU A 58 -6.89 -8.63 6.21
N THR A 59 -5.93 -9.50 6.47
CA THR A 59 -4.92 -9.39 7.51
C THR A 59 -3.55 -9.09 6.89
N ALA A 60 -3.17 -7.82 6.91
CA ALA A 60 -1.84 -7.37 6.54
C ALA A 60 -1.20 -6.61 7.72
N PRO A 61 -0.41 -7.29 8.56
CA PRO A 61 0.17 -6.67 9.75
C PRO A 61 0.99 -5.44 9.38
N ILE A 62 0.80 -4.36 10.13
CA ILE A 62 1.42 -3.05 9.88
C ILE A 62 2.96 -3.17 9.79
N GLY A 63 3.57 -3.97 10.66
CA GLY A 63 5.02 -4.26 10.64
C GLY A 63 5.51 -5.09 9.45
N ALA A 64 4.60 -5.74 8.71
CA ALA A 64 4.89 -6.57 7.54
C ALA A 64 4.57 -5.88 6.19
N THR A 65 4.21 -4.59 6.22
CA THR A 65 3.78 -3.81 5.04
C THR A 65 4.74 -3.95 3.85
N PHE A 66 6.05 -3.93 4.10
CA PHE A 66 7.09 -4.02 3.07
C PHE A 66 7.89 -5.33 3.09
N THR A 67 7.46 -6.33 3.85
CA THR A 67 8.13 -7.65 3.90
C THR A 67 7.49 -8.65 2.95
N ASN A 68 6.21 -8.47 2.64
CA ASN A 68 5.40 -9.45 1.92
C ASN A 68 5.50 -10.85 2.55
N ALA A 69 5.47 -10.90 3.88
CA ALA A 69 5.55 -12.13 4.65
C ALA A 69 4.47 -13.13 4.21
N ALA A 70 4.75 -14.43 4.37
CA ALA A 70 3.79 -15.47 4.07
C ALA A 70 2.52 -15.29 4.93
N GLY A 71 1.37 -15.19 4.26
CA GLY A 71 0.09 -14.81 4.86
C GLY A 71 -0.76 -14.04 3.85
N GLU A 72 -1.91 -13.55 4.29
CA GLU A 72 -2.89 -12.90 3.42
C GLU A 72 -2.34 -11.65 2.72
N ASN A 73 -1.37 -10.95 3.32
CA ASN A 73 -0.67 -9.84 2.68
C ASN A 73 0.10 -10.26 1.41
N GLN A 74 0.68 -11.46 1.39
CA GLN A 74 1.28 -12.02 0.18
C GLN A 74 0.21 -12.48 -0.80
N VAL A 75 -0.80 -13.19 -0.30
CA VAL A 75 -1.90 -13.71 -1.13
C VAL A 75 -2.67 -12.58 -1.80
N PHE A 76 -2.79 -11.41 -1.16
CA PHE A 76 -3.37 -10.21 -1.74
C PHE A 76 -2.77 -9.89 -3.12
N TRP A 77 -1.44 -9.84 -3.21
CA TRP A 77 -0.75 -9.51 -4.47
C TRP A 77 -0.90 -10.63 -5.50
N GLN A 78 -0.84 -11.88 -5.04
CA GLN A 78 -1.04 -13.05 -5.89
C GLN A 78 -2.45 -13.09 -6.47
N ALA A 79 -3.47 -12.82 -5.64
CA ALA A 79 -4.88 -12.81 -6.00
C ALA A 79 -5.19 -11.72 -7.04
N LEU A 80 -4.70 -10.49 -6.84
CA LEU A 80 -4.90 -9.39 -7.79
C LEU A 80 -4.24 -9.68 -9.15
N ARG A 81 -3.08 -10.35 -9.16
CA ARG A 81 -2.39 -10.75 -10.39
C ARG A 81 -3.08 -11.90 -11.10
N ALA A 82 -3.47 -12.92 -10.35
CA ALA A 82 -4.16 -14.08 -10.87
C ALA A 82 -5.55 -13.73 -11.44
N SER A 83 -6.23 -12.74 -10.84
CA SER A 83 -7.50 -12.22 -11.36
C SER A 83 -7.36 -11.30 -12.58
N GLY A 84 -6.13 -10.93 -12.96
CA GLY A 84 -5.83 -10.00 -14.05
C GLY A 84 -6.13 -8.54 -13.72
N LEU A 85 -6.34 -8.19 -12.45
CA LEU A 85 -6.59 -6.79 -12.01
C LEU A 85 -5.29 -6.03 -11.75
N LEU A 86 -4.19 -6.75 -11.56
CA LEU A 86 -2.84 -6.22 -11.46
C LEU A 86 -1.91 -7.01 -12.38
N SER A 87 -0.93 -6.36 -12.99
CA SER A 87 0.07 -7.07 -13.78
C SER A 87 1.15 -7.71 -12.89
N GLY A 88 1.76 -8.79 -13.39
CA GLY A 88 2.89 -9.46 -12.75
C GLY A 88 2.67 -10.96 -12.59
N ASP A 89 3.66 -11.63 -12.01
CA ASP A 89 3.63 -13.06 -11.75
C ASP A 89 2.73 -13.35 -10.52
N PRO A 90 1.63 -14.13 -10.68
CA PRO A 90 0.75 -14.50 -9.58
C PRO A 90 1.39 -15.48 -8.59
N THR A 91 2.53 -16.09 -8.92
CA THR A 91 3.26 -17.03 -8.04
C THR A 91 4.38 -16.35 -7.26
N ALA A 92 4.66 -15.07 -7.51
CA ALA A 92 5.73 -14.34 -6.86
C ALA A 92 5.49 -14.17 -5.35
N VAL A 93 6.56 -14.32 -4.56
CA VAL A 93 6.54 -14.32 -3.09
C VAL A 93 7.64 -13.42 -2.49
N GLY A 94 7.49 -13.06 -1.22
CA GLY A 94 8.50 -12.29 -0.49
C GLY A 94 8.71 -10.86 -0.99
N THR A 95 9.68 -10.16 -0.42
CA THR A 95 9.92 -8.71 -0.65
C THR A 95 10.11 -8.34 -2.12
N ALA A 96 10.74 -9.21 -2.91
CA ALA A 96 10.98 -8.98 -4.33
C ALA A 96 9.68 -8.96 -5.17
N ALA A 97 8.60 -9.56 -4.65
CA ALA A 97 7.30 -9.60 -5.31
C ALA A 97 6.45 -8.34 -5.07
N LEU A 98 6.88 -7.42 -4.21
CA LEU A 98 6.17 -6.15 -4.04
C LEU A 98 6.36 -5.25 -5.26
N PRO A 99 5.30 -4.58 -5.76
CA PRO A 99 5.44 -3.59 -6.80
C PRO A 99 6.42 -2.48 -6.38
N ARG A 100 7.27 -2.03 -7.30
CA ARG A 100 8.17 -0.90 -7.07
C ARG A 100 7.71 0.32 -7.87
N HIS A 101 7.78 1.49 -7.26
CA HIS A 101 7.48 2.76 -7.92
C HIS A 101 8.75 3.47 -8.41
N ARG A 102 8.58 4.49 -9.25
CA ARG A 102 9.65 5.22 -9.95
C ARG A 102 10.65 5.97 -9.06
N ALA A 103 10.40 6.05 -7.75
CA ALA A 103 11.33 6.61 -6.77
C ALA A 103 12.16 5.53 -6.04
N ASN A 104 12.22 4.32 -6.59
CA ASN A 104 13.01 3.20 -6.04
C ASN A 104 12.55 2.76 -4.64
N GLY A 105 11.27 2.94 -4.33
CA GLY A 105 10.62 2.37 -3.15
C GLY A 105 9.63 1.27 -3.52
N ALA A 106 9.15 0.56 -2.50
CA ALA A 106 8.14 -0.47 -2.63
C ALA A 106 6.75 0.06 -2.30
N LEU A 107 5.74 -0.51 -2.96
CA LEU A 107 4.33 -0.42 -2.60
C LEU A 107 3.96 -1.64 -1.78
N GLY A 108 3.43 -1.41 -0.59
CA GLY A 108 3.01 -2.42 0.37
C GLY A 108 1.54 -2.25 0.74
N ILE A 109 0.99 -3.23 1.44
CA ILE A 109 -0.36 -3.12 2.02
C ILE A 109 -0.31 -3.31 3.53
N ALA A 110 -1.23 -2.63 4.21
CA ALA A 110 -1.41 -2.70 5.65
C ALA A 110 -2.91 -2.67 5.97
N THR A 111 -3.33 -3.41 7.00
CA THR A 111 -4.70 -3.35 7.50
C THR A 111 -4.72 -3.12 9.01
N GLY A 112 -5.91 -2.76 9.53
CA GLY A 112 -6.09 -2.39 10.93
C GLY A 112 -5.92 -0.89 11.14
N GLN A 113 -5.19 -0.49 12.17
CA GLN A 113 -4.88 0.92 12.43
C GLN A 113 -3.56 1.30 11.76
N VAL A 114 -3.60 2.26 10.84
CA VAL A 114 -2.44 2.80 10.14
C VAL A 114 -2.46 4.31 10.30
N TYR A 115 -1.45 4.85 10.96
CA TYR A 115 -1.33 6.28 11.24
C TYR A 115 -2.58 6.88 11.90
N GLY A 116 -3.24 6.10 12.77
CA GLY A 116 -4.48 6.44 13.45
C GLY A 116 -5.74 6.44 12.59
N LEU A 117 -5.68 5.93 11.36
CA LEU A 117 -6.85 5.62 10.54
C LEU A 117 -7.11 4.11 10.57
N THR A 118 -8.37 3.71 10.66
CA THR A 118 -8.76 2.29 10.59
C THR A 118 -9.19 1.94 9.17
N GLY A 119 -8.70 0.82 8.62
CA GLY A 119 -9.08 0.33 7.30
C GLY A 119 -8.01 -0.53 6.63
N ALA A 120 -8.12 -0.67 5.31
CA ALA A 120 -7.07 -1.20 4.46
C ALA A 120 -6.32 -0.04 3.77
N PHE A 121 -5.01 -0.18 3.63
CA PHE A 121 -4.13 0.87 3.12
C PHE A 121 -3.16 0.31 2.10
N VAL A 122 -2.85 1.13 1.09
CA VAL A 122 -1.65 0.98 0.27
C VAL A 122 -0.61 1.99 0.72
N CYS A 123 0.61 1.53 0.97
CA CYS A 123 1.70 2.36 1.46
C CYS A 123 2.84 2.42 0.46
N ALA A 124 3.40 3.60 0.23
CA ALA A 124 4.59 3.83 -0.58
C ALA A 124 5.76 4.23 0.32
N SER A 125 6.89 3.54 0.19
CA SER A 125 8.11 3.76 0.96
C SER A 125 9.16 4.58 0.19
N ASN A 126 10.22 5.00 0.87
CA ASN A 126 11.41 5.61 0.25
C ASN A 126 11.10 6.88 -0.58
N LEU A 127 10.16 7.71 -0.10
CA LEU A 127 9.86 9.00 -0.72
C LEU A 127 10.74 10.10 -0.12
N SER A 128 11.21 11.04 -0.94
CA SER A 128 11.81 12.28 -0.41
C SER A 128 10.74 13.18 0.22
N SER A 129 11.12 14.14 1.07
CA SER A 129 10.19 15.12 1.66
C SER A 129 9.35 15.82 0.59
N LYS A 130 9.99 16.20 -0.52
CA LYS A 130 9.32 16.82 -1.67
C LYS A 130 8.32 15.89 -2.36
N GLN A 131 8.66 14.62 -2.52
CA GLN A 131 7.76 13.63 -3.11
C GLN A 131 6.58 13.34 -2.19
N ALA A 132 6.82 13.14 -0.89
CA ALA A 132 5.76 12.90 0.09
C ALA A 132 4.77 14.06 0.17
N ALA A 133 5.26 15.31 0.26
CA ALA A 133 4.41 16.50 0.25
C ALA A 133 3.57 16.62 -1.02
N ALA A 134 4.17 16.31 -2.18
CA ALA A 134 3.47 16.38 -3.46
C ALA A 134 2.45 15.24 -3.63
N VAL A 135 2.75 14.03 -3.14
CA VAL A 135 1.80 12.90 -3.12
C VAL A 135 0.59 13.24 -2.25
N ASP A 136 0.83 13.80 -1.05
CA ASP A 136 -0.21 14.27 -0.12
C ASP A 136 -1.13 15.30 -0.78
N THR A 137 -0.54 16.35 -1.36
CA THR A 137 -1.29 17.40 -2.06
C THR A 137 -2.10 16.87 -3.25
N LEU A 138 -1.60 15.86 -3.97
CA LEU A 138 -2.29 15.26 -5.12
C LEU A 138 -3.40 14.29 -4.74
N ILE A 139 -3.39 13.75 -3.52
CA ILE A 139 -4.38 12.79 -3.04
C ILE A 139 -5.46 13.48 -2.21
N ASP A 140 -5.07 14.25 -1.19
CA ASP A 140 -6.02 14.89 -0.27
C ASP A 140 -6.28 16.38 -0.59
N GLY A 141 -5.57 16.95 -1.56
CA GLY A 141 -5.70 18.35 -1.97
C GLY A 141 -4.85 19.31 -1.13
N PRO A 142 -4.95 20.64 -1.37
CA PRO A 142 -4.25 21.63 -0.58
C PRO A 142 -4.90 21.75 0.81
N LEU A 143 -4.44 20.94 1.75
CA LEU A 143 -4.89 21.01 3.13
C LEU A 143 -4.24 22.22 3.84
N PRO A 144 -4.93 22.84 4.82
CA PRO A 144 -4.51 24.12 5.43
C PRO A 144 -3.27 24.04 6.33
N ALA A 145 -2.36 23.09 6.14
CA ALA A 145 -1.23 22.87 7.04
C ALA A 145 0.11 22.90 6.29
N ASN A 146 1.01 23.72 6.81
CA ASN A 146 2.39 23.86 6.37
C ASN A 146 3.28 22.64 6.73
N ASN A 147 2.67 21.49 7.06
CA ASN A 147 3.33 20.28 7.56
C ASN A 147 2.96 19.06 6.71
N ILE A 148 3.94 18.21 6.40
CA ILE A 148 3.71 16.89 5.81
C ILE A 148 3.12 15.99 6.91
N GLY A 149 1.99 15.32 6.64
CA GLY A 149 1.31 14.48 7.62
C GLY A 149 0.31 15.24 8.50
N ASN A 150 -0.43 16.19 7.91
CA ASN A 150 -1.62 16.68 8.60
C ASN A 150 -2.60 15.51 8.77
N ASN A 151 -3.34 15.47 9.88
CA ASN A 151 -4.20 14.34 10.20
C ASN A 151 -5.59 14.41 9.53
N ILE A 152 -5.70 15.17 8.45
CA ILE A 152 -6.94 15.42 7.72
C ILE A 152 -6.81 14.71 6.37
N GLY A 153 -7.85 13.99 5.95
CA GLY A 153 -7.82 13.24 4.69
C GLY A 153 -7.54 11.76 4.84
N ASN A 154 -7.32 11.11 3.70
CA ASN A 154 -7.22 9.67 3.55
C ASN A 154 -5.78 9.19 3.33
N LEU A 155 -4.82 10.10 3.19
CA LEU A 155 -3.39 9.83 3.15
C LEU A 155 -2.70 10.39 4.40
N ARG A 156 -1.83 9.59 4.99
CA ARG A 156 -0.97 10.02 6.11
C ARG A 156 0.44 9.49 5.91
N GLY A 157 1.44 10.17 6.47
CA GLY A 157 2.83 9.76 6.32
C GLY A 157 3.66 9.96 7.57
N ALA A 158 4.73 9.18 7.67
CA ALA A 158 5.77 9.32 8.69
C ALA A 158 7.15 9.24 8.04
N THR A 159 8.15 9.81 8.71
CA THR A 159 9.55 9.85 8.26
C THR A 159 10.44 8.94 9.10
N GLY A 160 11.47 8.36 8.47
CA GLY A 160 12.42 7.45 9.11
C GLY A 160 13.35 6.75 8.12
N VAL A 161 13.99 5.67 8.56
CA VAL A 161 14.88 4.85 7.72
C VAL A 161 14.07 3.96 6.77
N ALA A 162 14.39 3.98 5.47
CA ALA A 162 13.70 3.18 4.47
C ALA A 162 14.08 1.68 4.53
N PRO A 163 13.14 0.76 4.23
CA PRO A 163 11.69 0.99 4.18
C PRO A 163 11.13 1.09 5.61
N LEU A 164 10.49 2.21 5.94
CA LEU A 164 9.86 2.43 7.24
C LEU A 164 8.49 1.76 7.24
N ALA A 165 8.29 0.71 8.03
CA ALA A 165 6.94 0.16 8.24
C ALA A 165 6.05 1.22 8.95
N PRO A 166 4.77 1.36 8.56
CA PRO A 166 3.85 2.25 9.24
C PRO A 166 3.62 1.83 10.70
N THR A 167 3.01 2.73 11.48
CA THR A 167 2.64 2.49 12.88
C THR A 167 1.14 2.70 13.10
N ALA A 168 0.57 2.12 14.15
CA ALA A 168 -0.83 2.35 14.51
C ALA A 168 -1.10 3.78 14.99
N LEU A 169 -0.13 4.38 15.69
CA LEU A 169 -0.25 5.74 16.22
C LEU A 169 -0.25 6.78 15.11
N VAL A 170 -1.03 7.84 15.34
CA VAL A 170 -1.02 9.05 14.52
C VAL A 170 0.40 9.64 14.53
N PRO A 171 1.05 9.84 13.36
CA PRO A 171 2.34 10.49 13.28
C PRO A 171 2.29 11.90 13.86
N GLY A 172 3.36 12.30 14.56
CA GLY A 172 3.56 13.71 14.88
C GLY A 172 3.78 14.51 13.60
N GLY A 173 3.22 15.72 13.53
CA GLY A 173 3.47 16.60 12.39
C GLY A 173 4.97 16.90 12.28
N ALA A 174 5.54 16.73 11.10
CA ALA A 174 6.93 17.09 10.84
C ALA A 174 7.00 18.38 10.02
N THR A 175 7.96 19.24 10.36
CA THR A 175 8.28 20.42 9.56
C THR A 175 8.79 19.99 8.19
N TYR A 176 8.34 20.67 7.13
CA TYR A 176 8.88 20.46 5.80
C TYR A 176 10.37 20.78 5.77
N ASP A 177 11.21 19.77 5.50
CA ASP A 177 12.65 19.94 5.38
C ASP A 177 13.20 19.02 4.28
N GLU A 178 13.78 19.60 3.23
CA GLU A 178 14.45 18.89 2.13
C GLU A 178 15.91 18.54 2.44
N THR A 179 16.47 19.08 3.54
CA THR A 179 17.89 18.91 3.91
C THR A 179 18.14 17.68 4.78
N ILE A 180 17.09 17.12 5.38
CA ILE A 180 17.18 15.91 6.20
C ILE A 180 17.24 14.67 5.29
N ALA A 181 18.21 13.79 5.53
CA ALA A 181 18.41 12.55 4.76
C ALA A 181 17.38 11.45 5.07
N THR A 182 16.33 11.73 5.85
CA THR A 182 15.29 10.76 6.17
C THR A 182 14.32 10.60 5.00
N THR A 183 13.77 9.39 4.90
CA THR A 183 12.81 9.05 3.86
C THR A 183 11.42 8.99 4.44
N TRP A 184 10.42 9.11 3.59
CA TRP A 184 9.02 9.09 3.96
C TRP A 184 8.35 7.80 3.53
N THR A 185 7.43 7.34 4.39
CA THR A 185 6.44 6.34 4.04
C THR A 185 5.06 6.96 4.18
N VAL A 186 4.31 7.00 3.08
CA VAL A 186 2.93 7.50 3.02
C VAL A 186 1.97 6.34 2.80
N CYS A 187 0.83 6.35 3.46
CA CYS A 187 -0.21 5.33 3.35
C CYS A 187 -1.53 5.99 2.99
N MET A 188 -2.15 5.52 1.90
CA MET A 188 -3.46 5.93 1.42
C MET A 188 -4.49 4.86 1.75
N LYS A 189 -5.63 5.26 2.30
CA LYS A 189 -6.76 4.35 2.56
C LYS A 189 -7.37 3.85 1.25
N ILE A 190 -7.62 2.55 1.16
CA ILE A 190 -8.23 1.89 -0.01
C ILE A 190 -9.56 1.19 0.29
N GLY A 191 -9.85 0.90 1.57
CA GLY A 191 -11.10 0.33 2.06
C GLY A 191 -11.36 0.74 3.51
#